data_AF-A0A7K0VCG1-F1
#
_entry.id   AF-A0A7K0VCG1-F1
#
_cell.length_a   1.000
_cell.length_b   1.000
_cell.length_c   1.000
_cell.angle_alpha   90.00
_cell.angle_beta   90.00
_cell.angle_gamma   90.00
#
_symmetry.space_group_name_H-M   'P 1'
#
loop_
_entity.id
_entity.type
_entity.pdbx_description
1 polymer ?
#
loop_
_entity_poly.entity_id
_entity_poly.type
_entity_poly.pdbx_seq_one_letter_code
_entity_poly.pdbx_strand_id
1 'polypeptide(L)' 'NFSNVPTVIVEVGNMRNKKDAALMMTSAGQRDYATWLLAGVDRFFK' A
#
# COMPACT_ATOMS: atom_id res chain seq x y z
N ASN A 1 11.79 -10.80 -9.55
CA ASN A 1 10.65 -11.51 -8.95
C ASN A 1 10.94 -13.00 -9.10
N PHE A 2 11.25 -13.68 -8.00
CA PHE A 2 11.66 -15.10 -7.94
C PHE A 2 10.76 -15.90 -7.00
N SER A 3 9.57 -15.38 -6.70
CA SER A 3 8.67 -15.99 -5.73
C SER A 3 7.92 -17.17 -6.35
N ASN A 4 7.84 -18.27 -5.62
CA ASN A 4 7.04 -19.45 -6.00
C ASN A 4 5.60 -19.39 -5.44
N VAL A 5 5.20 -18.24 -4.90
CA VAL A 5 3.84 -17.95 -4.41
C VAL A 5 3.34 -16.64 -5.02
N PRO A 6 2.03 -16.36 -5.04
CA PRO A 6 1.50 -15.07 -5.49
C PRO A 6 2.20 -13.92 -4.76
N THR A 7 2.77 -12.97 -5.51
CA THR A 7 3.57 -11.88 -4.94
C THR A 7 3.43 -10.64 -5.80
N VAL A 8 3.21 -9.50 -5.15
CA VAL A 8 3.14 -8.19 -5.78
C VAL A 8 4.02 -7.20 -5.03
N ILE A 9 4.49 -6.19 -5.73
CA ILE A 9 5.07 -4.97 -5.15
C ILE A 9 4.08 -3.85 -5.45
N VAL A 10 3.70 -3.08 -4.44
CA VAL A 10 2.77 -1.95 -4.58
C VAL A 10 3.52 -0.67 -4.25
N GLU A 11 3.68 0.18 -5.26
CA GLU A 11 4.09 1.56 -5.07
C GLU A 11 2.86 2.37 -4.69
N VAL A 12 2.74 2.75 -3.41
CA VAL A 12 1.53 3.36 -2.83
C VAL A 12 1.29 4.83 -3.22
N GLY A 13 2.17 5.39 -4.06
CA GLY A 13 2.09 6.75 -4.61
C GLY A 13 3.47 7.34 -4.85
N ASN A 14 3.55 8.66 -5.03
CA ASN A 14 4.79 9.34 -5.40
C ASN A 14 5.25 10.33 -4.32
N MET A 15 6.34 10.02 -3.61
CA MET A 15 6.93 10.91 -2.59
C MET A 15 7.37 12.29 -3.09
N ARG A 16 7.53 12.49 -4.41
CA ARG A 16 7.80 13.80 -5.01
C ARG A 16 6.53 14.63 -5.24
N ASN A 17 5.36 14.00 -5.21
CA ASN A 17 4.09 14.70 -5.24
C ASN A 17 3.74 15.18 -3.81
N LYS A 18 3.49 16.49 -3.66
CA LYS A 18 3.21 17.09 -2.35
C LYS A 18 2.02 16.45 -1.61
N LYS A 19 0.96 16.07 -2.32
CA LYS A 19 -0.24 15.48 -1.72
C LYS A 19 0.02 14.05 -1.23
N ASP A 20 0.63 13.23 -2.08
CA ASP A 20 0.99 11.85 -1.72
C ASP A 20 1.97 11.84 -0.55
N ALA A 21 3.01 12.68 -0.62
CA ALA A 21 3.99 12.79 0.46
C ALA A 21 3.33 13.19 1.79
N ALA A 22 2.39 14.16 1.77
CA ALA A 22 1.66 14.54 2.97
C ALA A 22 0.88 13.38 3.58
N LEU A 23 0.28 12.52 2.75
CA LEU A 23 -0.41 11.32 3.22
C LEU A 23 0.59 10.28 3.77
N MET A 24 1.66 9.99 3.03
CA MET A 24 2.68 8.99 3.38
C MET A 24 3.47 9.33 4.65
N MET A 25 3.64 10.61 4.97
CA MET A 25 4.45 11.07 6.11
C MET A 25 3.68 11.11 7.44
N THR A 26 2.37 10.93 7.43
CA THR A 26 1.57 10.98 8.67
C THR A 26 1.13 9.59 9.10
N SER A 27 1.05 9.35 10.41
CA SER A 27 0.54 8.07 10.93
C SER A 27 -0.92 7.82 10.53
N ALA A 28 -1.71 8.86 10.25
CA ALA A 28 -3.08 8.70 9.75
C ALA A 28 -3.06 8.15 8.32
N GLY A 29 -2.34 8.78 7.39
CA GLY A 29 -2.27 8.29 6.02
C GLY A 29 -1.58 6.93 5.87
N GLN A 30 -0.59 6.63 6.71
CA GLN A 30 0.01 5.29 6.78
C GLN A 30 -1.02 4.22 7.19
N ARG A 31 -1.90 4.52 8.15
CA ARG A 31 -3.01 3.62 8.51
C ARG A 31 -4.03 3.48 7.39
N ASP A 32 -4.29 4.55 6.65
CA ASP A 32 -5.19 4.49 5.50
C ASP A 32 -4.63 3.53 4.44
N TYR A 33 -3.36 3.67 4.05
CA TYR A 33 -2.70 2.73 3.13
C TYR A 33 -2.75 1.30 3.63
N ALA A 34 -2.42 1.06 4.91
CA ALA A 34 -2.46 -0.28 5.50
C ALA A 34 -3.88 -0.90 5.46
N THR A 35 -4.91 -0.09 5.70
CA THR A 35 -6.31 -0.53 5.66
C THR A 35 -6.70 -1.01 4.25
N TRP A 36 -6.33 -0.26 3.21
CA TRP A 36 -6.60 -0.65 1.83
C TRP A 36 -5.80 -1.87 1.39
N LEU A 37 -4.53 -1.97 1.81
CA LEU A 37 -3.70 -3.15 1.54
C LEU A 37 -4.29 -4.40 2.19
N LEU A 38 -4.71 -4.31 3.45
CA LEU A 38 -5.36 -5.41 4.15
C LEU A 38 -6.65 -5.83 3.43
N ALA A 39 -7.51 -4.88 3.05
CA ALA A 39 -8.74 -5.19 2.33
C ALA A 39 -8.48 -5.92 1.00
N GLY A 40 -7.42 -5.55 0.28
CA GLY A 40 -7.00 -6.23 -0.94
C GLY A 40 -6.51 -7.66 -0.71
N VAL A 41 -5.68 -7.86 0.32
CA VAL A 41 -5.18 -9.19 0.73
C VAL A 41 -6.34 -10.08 1.20
N ASP A 42 -7.21 -9.56 2.06
CA ASP A 42 -8.39 -10.29 2.55
C ASP A 42 -9.32 -10.70 1.41
N ARG A 43 -9.51 -9.84 0.41
CA ARG A 43 -10.31 -10.16 -0.78
C ARG A 43 -9.65 -11.25 -1.62
N PHE A 44 -8.32 -11.28 -1.73
CA PHE A 44 -7.61 -12.28 -2.52
C PHE A 44 -7.75 -13.70 -1.94
N PHE A 45 -7.84 -13.82 -0.61
CA PHE A 45 -7.96 -15.12 0.07
C PHE A 45 -9.40 -15.59 0.31
N LYS A 46 -10.41 -14.79 -0.08
CA LYS A 46 -11.82 -15.18 -0.06
C LYS A 46 -12.25 -15.70 -1.43
#